data_AF-A0A3Q1GG38-F1
#
_entry.id   AF-A0A3Q1GG38-F1
#
_cell.length_a   1.000
_cell.length_b   1.000
_cell.length_c   1.000
_cell.angle_alpha   90.00
_cell.angle_beta   90.00
_cell.angle_gamma   90.00
#
_symmetry.space_group_name_H-M   'P 1'
#
loop_
_entity.id
_entity.type
_entity.pdbx_description
1 polymer ?
#
loop_
_entity_poly.entity_id
_entity_poly.type
_entity_poly.pdbx_seq_one_letter_code
_entity_poly.pdbx_strand_id
1 'polypeptide(L)'
;MTSRFAEQHKFTKPNDNRALGLMTRSARSVMEELEDIVIAYGQSDEFSFVFKRTSTWFKRRASKLMTHVASQFSSSYVFYWKEFFGEQPLLYPPGFDGRVVLYPSNRNLRDYLSWRQADCHINNLYNTVFWTLVLKGGLTTTQAEDRLKVRVKQIYWTLF
;
A
#
# COMPACT_ATOMS: atom_id res chain seq x y z
N MET A 1 -3.20 -2.91 6.39
CA MET A 1 -3.41 -4.39 6.44
C MET A 1 -2.31 -4.98 7.31
N THR A 2 -2.52 -6.06 8.07
CA THR A 2 -1.47 -6.52 9.02
C THR A 2 -0.48 -7.49 8.38
N SER A 3 0.75 -7.56 8.90
CA SER A 3 1.76 -8.56 8.51
C SER A 3 1.22 -9.99 8.59
N ARG A 4 0.39 -10.26 9.61
CA ARG A 4 -0.35 -11.51 9.80
C ARG A 4 -1.25 -11.85 8.60
N PHE A 5 -1.92 -10.88 7.98
CA PHE A 5 -2.75 -11.12 6.81
C PHE A 5 -1.93 -11.66 5.65
N ALA A 6 -0.80 -11.02 5.36
CA ALA A 6 0.10 -11.44 4.29
C ALA A 6 0.68 -12.84 4.53
N GLU A 7 1.01 -13.18 5.78
CA GLU A 7 1.53 -14.51 6.15
C GLU A 7 0.47 -15.60 5.99
N GLN A 8 -0.73 -15.40 6.55
CA GLN A 8 -1.82 -16.38 6.48
C GLN A 8 -2.29 -16.62 5.03
N HIS A 9 -2.20 -15.60 4.18
CA HIS A 9 -2.51 -15.69 2.75
C HIS A 9 -1.25 -15.91 1.88
N LYS A 10 -0.11 -16.32 2.47
CA LYS A 10 1.09 -16.75 1.75
C LYS A 10 1.52 -15.77 0.64
N PHE A 11 1.57 -14.50 0.97
CA PHE A 11 2.02 -13.48 0.02
C PHE A 11 3.48 -13.72 -0.35
N THR A 12 3.77 -13.62 -1.65
CA THR A 12 5.13 -13.70 -2.18
C THR A 12 5.96 -12.54 -1.63
N LYS A 13 7.21 -12.83 -1.29
CA LYS A 13 8.18 -11.84 -0.79
C LYS A 13 9.27 -11.57 -1.85
N PRO A 14 9.75 -10.32 -2.00
CA PRO A 14 9.42 -9.14 -1.21
C PRO A 14 8.04 -8.54 -1.52
N ASN A 15 7.52 -8.76 -2.73
CA ASN A 15 6.28 -8.18 -3.23
C ASN A 15 5.40 -9.25 -3.88
N ASP A 16 4.09 -9.19 -3.65
CA ASP A 16 3.10 -10.07 -4.29
C ASP A 16 2.27 -9.27 -5.29
N ASN A 17 2.44 -9.59 -6.59
CA ASN A 17 1.73 -8.90 -7.67
C ASN A 17 0.21 -9.07 -7.59
N ARG A 18 -0.28 -10.19 -7.02
CA ARG A 18 -1.73 -10.42 -6.84
C ARG A 18 -2.29 -9.44 -5.82
N ALA A 19 -1.59 -9.29 -4.69
CA ALA A 19 -1.98 -8.35 -3.64
C ALA A 19 -1.94 -6.90 -4.15
N LEU A 20 -0.85 -6.50 -4.82
CA LEU A 20 -0.72 -5.15 -5.38
C LEU A 20 -1.77 -4.87 -6.48
N GLY A 21 -2.05 -5.87 -7.31
CA GLY A 21 -3.10 -5.81 -8.32
C GLY A 21 -4.48 -5.61 -7.69
N LEU A 22 -4.81 -6.38 -6.64
CA LEU A 22 -6.08 -6.27 -5.93
C LEU A 22 -6.24 -4.92 -5.23
N MET A 23 -5.18 -4.42 -4.58
CA MET A 23 -5.17 -3.08 -3.98
C MET A 23 -5.43 -2.00 -5.05
N THR A 24 -4.79 -2.11 -6.21
CA THR A 24 -4.97 -1.19 -7.33
C THR A 24 -6.39 -1.27 -7.91
N ARG A 25 -6.94 -2.48 -8.08
CA ARG A 25 -8.33 -2.66 -8.54
C ARG A 25 -9.32 -2.03 -7.57
N SER A 26 -9.10 -2.21 -6.27
CA SER A 26 -9.92 -1.63 -5.21
C SER A 26 -9.85 -0.11 -5.21
N ALA A 27 -8.65 0.47 -5.37
CA ALA A 27 -8.47 1.91 -5.52
C ALA A 27 -9.17 2.46 -6.77
N ARG A 28 -9.11 1.72 -7.88
CA ARG A 28 -9.84 2.08 -9.11
C ARG A 28 -11.34 2.11 -8.87
N SER A 29 -11.92 1.12 -8.18
CA SER A 29 -13.35 1.12 -7.83
C SER A 29 -13.72 2.32 -6.96
N VAL A 30 -12.84 2.74 -6.05
CA VAL A 30 -13.02 3.97 -5.26
C VAL A 30 -13.08 5.18 -6.20
N MET A 31 -12.16 5.32 -7.15
CA MET A 31 -12.16 6.45 -8.10
C MET A 31 -13.32 6.43 -9.11
N GLU A 32 -13.84 5.25 -9.45
CA GLU A 32 -14.99 5.11 -10.37
C GLU A 32 -16.31 5.48 -9.69
N GLU A 33 -16.50 5.10 -8.43
CA GLU A 33 -17.76 5.30 -7.69
C GLU A 33 -17.83 6.62 -6.92
N LEU A 34 -16.68 7.21 -6.57
CA LEU A 34 -16.60 8.41 -5.76
C LEU A 34 -16.17 9.58 -6.63
N GLU A 35 -16.90 10.69 -6.50
CA GLU A 35 -16.64 11.89 -7.29
C GLU A 35 -15.45 12.70 -6.74
N ASP A 36 -14.91 13.57 -7.61
CA ASP A 36 -13.88 14.55 -7.29
C ASP A 36 -12.50 14.01 -6.84
N ILE A 37 -12.26 12.71 -6.91
CA ILE A 37 -10.90 12.17 -6.74
C ILE A 37 -10.10 12.41 -8.02
N VAL A 38 -8.99 13.14 -7.92
CA VAL A 38 -8.13 13.51 -9.07
C VAL A 38 -6.89 12.63 -9.20
N ILE A 39 -6.39 12.12 -8.09
CA ILE A 39 -5.18 11.31 -8.03
C ILE A 39 -5.36 10.25 -6.94
N ALA A 40 -4.96 9.02 -7.25
CA ALA A 40 -4.70 8.00 -6.25
C ALA A 40 -3.26 7.52 -6.36
N TYR A 41 -2.60 7.32 -5.22
CA TYR A 41 -1.25 6.76 -5.14
C TYR A 41 -1.23 5.64 -4.10
N GLY A 42 -0.71 4.47 -4.47
CA GLY A 42 -0.63 3.32 -3.59
C GLY A 42 0.75 2.69 -3.59
N GLN A 43 1.13 2.15 -2.43
CA GLN A 43 2.35 1.37 -2.23
C GLN A 43 2.14 0.35 -1.11
N SER A 44 2.80 -0.81 -1.17
CA SER A 44 2.65 -1.87 -0.16
C SER A 44 1.17 -2.16 0.12
N ASP A 45 0.69 -1.84 1.33
CA ASP A 45 -0.66 -2.06 1.81
C ASP A 45 -1.43 -0.75 2.09
N GLU A 46 -0.95 0.39 1.57
CA GLU A 46 -1.58 1.70 1.72
C GLU A 46 -1.98 2.33 0.38
N PHE A 47 -3.03 3.17 0.42
CA PHE A 47 -3.47 4.01 -0.69
C PHE A 47 -3.85 5.40 -0.19
N SER A 48 -3.51 6.40 -1.00
CA SER A 48 -3.82 7.82 -0.78
C SER A 48 -4.75 8.31 -1.88
N PHE A 49 -5.85 8.95 -1.52
CA PHE A 49 -6.83 9.51 -2.46
C PHE A 49 -6.90 11.02 -2.32
N VAL A 50 -6.67 11.74 -3.42
CA VAL A 50 -6.65 13.21 -3.44
C VAL A 50 -7.95 13.72 -4.03
N PHE A 51 -8.75 14.39 -3.22
CA PHE A 51 -9.95 15.08 -3.66
C PHE A 51 -9.63 16.47 -4.19
N LYS A 52 -10.40 16.97 -5.18
CA LYS A 52 -10.30 18.36 -5.65
C LYS A 52 -10.44 19.33 -4.49
N ARG A 53 -9.60 20.36 -4.46
CA ARG A 53 -9.67 21.42 -3.44
C ARG A 53 -11.06 22.10 -3.43
N THR A 54 -11.67 22.27 -4.60
CA THR A 54 -12.99 22.88 -4.79
C THR A 54 -14.17 21.95 -4.48
N SER A 55 -13.92 20.68 -4.14
CA SER A 55 -15.00 19.72 -3.91
C SER A 55 -15.94 20.18 -2.79
N THR A 56 -17.23 20.11 -3.03
CA THR A 56 -18.29 20.37 -2.05
C THR A 56 -18.92 19.07 -1.54
N TRP A 57 -18.39 17.92 -1.97
CA TRP A 57 -18.92 16.61 -1.70
C TRP A 57 -19.05 16.35 -0.20
N PHE A 58 -20.21 15.82 0.21
CA PHE A 58 -20.63 15.69 1.61
C PHE A 58 -20.41 16.93 2.50
N LYS A 59 -20.48 18.14 1.94
CA LYS A 59 -20.15 19.39 2.65
C LYS A 59 -18.77 19.33 3.30
N ARG A 60 -17.82 18.60 2.70
CA ARG A 60 -16.44 18.41 3.15
C ARG A 60 -16.31 17.78 4.54
N ARG A 61 -17.33 17.02 4.98
CA ARG A 61 -17.30 16.30 6.24
C ARG A 61 -16.25 15.19 6.19
N ALA A 62 -15.15 15.37 6.93
CA ALA A 62 -14.04 14.42 6.96
C ALA A 62 -14.49 12.98 7.26
N SER A 63 -15.43 12.80 8.21
CA SER A 63 -15.96 11.48 8.54
C SER A 63 -16.64 10.80 7.35
N LYS A 64 -17.41 11.54 6.54
CA LYS A 64 -18.07 10.97 5.35
C LYS A 64 -17.07 10.61 4.27
N LEU A 65 -16.13 11.49 3.97
CA LEU A 65 -15.07 11.21 2.99
C LEU A 65 -14.31 9.93 3.38
N MET A 66 -13.86 9.86 4.63
CA MET A 66 -13.13 8.72 5.16
C MET A 66 -13.93 7.42 5.11
N THR A 67 -15.16 7.42 5.63
CA THR A 67 -15.96 6.19 5.70
C THR A 67 -16.35 5.68 4.32
N HIS A 68 -16.66 6.57 3.37
CA HIS A 68 -17.02 6.16 2.02
C HIS A 68 -15.83 5.58 1.25
N VAL A 69 -14.65 6.19 1.36
CA VAL A 69 -13.42 5.63 0.78
C VAL A 69 -13.11 4.27 1.42
N ALA A 70 -13.08 4.20 2.76
CA ALA A 70 -12.73 2.97 3.47
C ALA A 70 -13.73 1.84 3.21
N SER A 71 -15.04 2.13 3.20
CA SER A 71 -16.06 1.12 2.93
C SER A 71 -15.98 0.61 1.49
N GLN A 72 -15.84 1.52 0.52
CA GLN A 72 -15.79 1.15 -0.89
C GLN A 72 -14.52 0.38 -1.25
N PHE A 73 -13.39 0.77 -0.63
CA PHE A 73 -12.14 0.04 -0.79
C PHE A 73 -12.23 -1.36 -0.17
N SER A 74 -12.72 -1.47 1.05
CA SER A 74 -12.81 -2.75 1.77
C SER A 74 -13.77 -3.72 1.09
N SER A 75 -14.94 -3.25 0.64
CA SER A 75 -15.90 -4.07 -0.10
C SER A 75 -15.32 -4.54 -1.43
N SER A 76 -14.67 -3.64 -2.17
CA SER A 76 -14.00 -3.97 -3.44
C SER A 76 -12.89 -5.01 -3.23
N TYR A 77 -12.10 -4.88 -2.17
CA TYR A 77 -11.01 -5.80 -1.88
C TYR A 77 -11.51 -7.24 -1.68
N VAL A 78 -12.62 -7.40 -0.95
CA VAL A 78 -13.26 -8.72 -0.74
C VAL A 78 -13.91 -9.21 -2.04
N PHE A 79 -14.65 -8.32 -2.72
CA PHE A 79 -15.40 -8.66 -3.93
C PHE A 79 -14.49 -9.15 -5.07
N TYR A 80 -13.39 -8.43 -5.32
CA TYR A 80 -12.45 -8.75 -6.39
C TYR A 80 -11.37 -9.76 -5.99
N TRP A 81 -11.37 -10.27 -4.75
CA TRP A 81 -10.33 -11.19 -4.27
C TRP A 81 -10.10 -12.38 -5.21
N LYS A 82 -11.19 -13.04 -5.64
CA LYS A 82 -11.12 -14.24 -6.50
C LYS A 82 -10.44 -13.95 -7.84
N GLU A 83 -10.56 -12.74 -8.37
CA GLU A 83 -9.94 -12.36 -9.65
C GLU A 83 -8.41 -12.32 -9.58
N PHE A 84 -7.84 -12.02 -8.41
CA PHE A 84 -6.40 -11.88 -8.22
C PHE A 84 -5.77 -13.09 -7.53
N PHE A 85 -6.52 -13.75 -6.64
CA PHE A 85 -6.03 -14.87 -5.83
C PHE A 85 -6.52 -16.24 -6.32
N GLY A 86 -7.40 -16.27 -7.34
CA GLY A 86 -7.93 -17.50 -7.91
C GLY A 86 -8.67 -18.33 -6.87
N GLU A 87 -8.29 -19.60 -6.75
CA GLU A 87 -8.90 -20.54 -5.81
C GLU A 87 -8.40 -20.39 -4.37
N GLN A 88 -7.42 -19.51 -4.11
CA GLN A 88 -6.98 -19.27 -2.74
C GLN A 88 -8.09 -18.54 -1.96
N PRO A 89 -8.65 -19.14 -0.90
CA PRO A 89 -9.75 -18.52 -0.17
C PRO A 89 -9.26 -17.31 0.65
N LEU A 90 -10.13 -16.31 0.76
CA LEU A 90 -9.98 -15.25 1.76
C LEU A 90 -10.35 -15.83 3.13
N LEU A 91 -9.37 -15.97 4.02
CA LEU A 91 -9.55 -16.66 5.30
C LEU A 91 -10.38 -15.85 6.30
N TYR A 92 -10.31 -14.52 6.22
CA TYR A 92 -11.06 -13.60 7.06
C TYR A 92 -11.16 -12.22 6.39
N PRO A 93 -12.21 -11.43 6.69
CA PRO A 93 -12.36 -10.10 6.11
C PRO A 93 -11.23 -9.17 6.59
N PRO A 94 -10.54 -8.47 5.69
CA PRO A 94 -9.52 -7.51 6.06
C PRO A 94 -10.14 -6.23 6.62
N GLY A 95 -9.42 -5.59 7.54
CA GLY A 95 -9.71 -4.24 8.01
C GLY A 95 -8.73 -3.24 7.40
N PHE A 96 -9.24 -2.06 7.05
CA PHE A 96 -8.46 -0.92 6.59
C PHE A 96 -8.68 0.26 7.53
N ASP A 97 -7.60 0.86 7.98
CA ASP A 97 -7.63 2.14 8.67
C ASP A 97 -7.68 3.28 7.64
N GLY A 98 -8.14 4.43 8.10
CA GLY A 98 -8.27 5.63 7.26
C GLY A 98 -8.05 6.87 8.09
N ARG A 99 -7.51 7.90 7.45
CA ARG A 99 -7.37 9.23 8.03
C ARG A 99 -7.57 10.29 6.95
N VAL A 100 -8.00 11.47 7.36
CA VAL A 100 -8.14 12.63 6.47
C VAL A 100 -7.12 13.69 6.87
N VAL A 101 -6.35 14.15 5.90
CA VAL A 101 -5.34 15.19 6.09
C VAL A 101 -5.62 16.33 5.12
N LEU A 102 -5.53 17.57 5.60
CA LEU A 102 -5.76 18.76 4.80
C LEU A 102 -4.42 19.39 4.40
N TYR A 103 -4.25 19.62 3.09
CA TYR A 103 -3.09 20.33 2.55
C TYR A 103 -3.54 21.72 2.04
N PRO A 104 -2.99 22.83 2.58
CA PRO A 104 -3.46 24.17 2.24
C PRO A 104 -2.97 24.66 0.86
N SER A 105 -1.94 24.01 0.30
CA SER A 105 -1.35 24.36 -0.99
C SER A 105 -1.00 23.13 -1.83
N ASN A 106 -0.91 23.32 -3.15
CA ASN A 106 -0.44 22.29 -4.07
C ASN A 106 1.00 21.86 -3.78
N ARG A 107 1.83 22.76 -3.22
CA ARG A 107 3.19 22.42 -2.80
C ARG A 107 3.19 21.37 -1.70
N ASN A 108 2.41 21.59 -0.63
CA ASN A 108 2.32 20.61 0.46
C ASN A 108 1.79 19.25 -0.01
N LEU A 109 0.82 19.25 -0.94
CA LEU A 109 0.32 18.03 -1.54
C LEU A 109 1.40 17.29 -2.35
N ARG A 110 2.18 18.02 -3.15
CA ARG A 110 3.30 17.44 -3.91
C ARG A 110 4.37 16.89 -2.98
N ASP A 111 4.71 17.63 -1.92
CA ASP A 111 5.69 17.19 -0.92
C ASP A 111 5.22 15.90 -0.24
N TYR A 112 3.93 15.79 0.09
CA TYR A 112 3.33 14.56 0.62
C TYR A 112 3.45 13.37 -0.34
N LEU A 113 3.04 13.54 -1.61
CA LEU A 113 3.13 12.47 -2.60
C LEU A 113 4.59 12.06 -2.87
N SER A 114 5.50 13.03 -2.91
CA SER A 114 6.94 12.80 -3.06
C SER A 114 7.51 12.03 -1.86
N TRP A 115 7.06 12.37 -0.66
CA TRP A 115 7.42 11.64 0.55
C TRP A 115 6.91 10.19 0.53
N ARG A 116 5.67 9.94 0.12
CA ARG A 116 5.14 8.57 -0.05
C ARG A 116 5.90 7.77 -1.11
N GLN A 117 6.36 8.42 -2.18
CA GLN A 117 7.20 7.78 -3.18
C GLN A 117 8.61 7.47 -2.67
N ALA A 118 9.24 8.39 -1.94
CA ALA A 118 10.54 8.16 -1.33
C ALA A 118 10.50 7.00 -0.30
N ASP A 119 9.44 6.95 0.50
CA ASP A 119 9.17 5.86 1.45
C ASP A 119 9.05 4.50 0.73
N CYS A 120 8.28 4.45 -0.36
CA CYS A 120 8.18 3.25 -1.22
C CYS A 120 9.54 2.81 -1.75
N HIS A 121 10.34 3.75 -2.27
CA HIS A 121 11.66 3.42 -2.80
C HIS A 121 12.58 2.83 -1.73
N ILE A 122 12.63 3.44 -0.54
CA ILE A 122 13.46 2.98 0.58
C ILE A 122 12.99 1.60 1.06
N ASN A 123 11.69 1.44 1.29
CA ASN A 123 11.11 0.19 1.80
C ASN A 123 11.27 -0.96 0.80
N ASN A 124 11.02 -0.71 -0.49
CA ASN A 124 11.16 -1.72 -1.52
C ASN A 124 12.61 -2.15 -1.69
N LEU A 125 13.55 -1.20 -1.70
CA LEU A 125 14.99 -1.49 -1.78
C LEU A 125 15.44 -2.34 -0.58
N TYR A 126 15.07 -1.94 0.63
CA TYR A 126 15.37 -2.70 1.85
C TYR A 126 14.78 -4.11 1.81
N ASN A 127 13.47 -4.24 1.55
CA ASN A 127 12.77 -5.52 1.53
C ASN A 127 13.31 -6.45 0.45
N THR A 128 13.65 -5.92 -0.73
CA THR A 128 14.21 -6.74 -1.81
C THR A 128 15.54 -7.37 -1.41
N VAL A 129 16.44 -6.59 -0.81
CA VAL A 129 17.73 -7.14 -0.35
C VAL A 129 17.54 -8.07 0.83
N PHE A 130 16.71 -7.69 1.80
CA PHE A 130 16.38 -8.52 2.95
C PHE A 130 15.89 -9.90 2.53
N TRP A 131 14.87 -9.97 1.68
CA TRP A 131 14.31 -11.26 1.24
C TRP A 131 15.23 -12.00 0.27
N THR A 132 16.09 -11.31 -0.48
CA THR A 132 17.13 -11.95 -1.29
C THR A 132 18.16 -12.66 -0.40
N LEU A 133 18.61 -12.02 0.69
CA LEU A 133 19.53 -12.61 1.66
C LEU A 133 18.92 -13.84 2.35
N VAL A 134 17.63 -13.79 2.69
CA VAL A 134 16.93 -14.92 3.32
C VAL A 134 16.71 -16.06 2.32
N LEU A 135 16.06 -15.77 1.18
CA LEU A 135 15.59 -16.81 0.26
C LEU A 135 16.69 -17.39 -0.64
N LYS A 136 17.65 -16.56 -1.06
CA LYS A 136 18.77 -16.99 -1.93
C LYS A 136 20.08 -17.15 -1.16
N GLY A 137 20.31 -16.30 -0.16
CA GLY A 137 21.52 -16.35 0.67
C GLY A 137 21.45 -17.38 1.81
N GLY A 138 20.27 -17.91 2.13
CA GLY A 138 20.09 -18.90 3.21
C GLY A 138 20.25 -18.32 4.62
N LEU A 139 20.24 -16.99 4.77
CA LEU A 139 20.32 -16.33 6.07
C LEU A 139 18.99 -16.45 6.82
N THR A 140 19.06 -16.50 8.14
CA THR A 140 17.86 -16.28 8.98
C THR A 140 17.42 -14.82 8.89
N THR A 141 16.16 -14.54 9.26
CA THR A 141 15.64 -13.16 9.30
C THR A 141 16.47 -12.25 10.21
N THR A 142 16.89 -12.74 11.37
CA THR A 142 17.78 -12.02 12.29
C THR A 142 19.15 -11.72 11.68
N GLN A 143 19.76 -12.70 11.00
CA GLN A 143 21.05 -12.50 10.33
C GLN A 143 20.96 -11.48 9.19
N ALA A 144 19.88 -11.53 8.40
CA ALA A 144 19.64 -10.58 7.33
C ALA A 144 19.41 -9.16 7.87
N GLU A 145 18.65 -9.00 8.95
CA GLU A 145 18.46 -7.72 9.65
C GLU A 145 19.79 -7.15 10.14
N ASP A 146 20.58 -7.95 10.88
CA ASP A 146 21.87 -7.51 11.40
C ASP A 146 22.85 -7.11 10.28
N ARG A 147 22.80 -7.81 9.14
CA ARG A 147 23.61 -7.49 7.97
C ARG A 147 23.22 -6.17 7.30
N LEU A 148 21.95 -5.76 7.39
CA LEU A 148 21.40 -4.56 6.78
C LEU A 148 21.41 -3.33 7.70
N LYS A 149 21.44 -3.52 9.03
CA LYS A 149 21.51 -2.44 10.03
C LYS A 149 22.61 -1.40 9.77
N VAL A 150 23.69 -1.77 9.08
CA VAL A 150 24.91 -0.96 9.04
C VAL A 150 24.98 0.00 7.84
N ARG A 151 24.27 -0.21 6.71
CA ARG A 151 24.65 0.50 5.46
C ARG A 151 23.55 0.73 4.43
N VAL A 152 22.91 1.90 4.44
CA VAL A 152 22.00 2.37 3.36
C VAL A 152 22.71 2.44 2.00
N LYS A 153 24.01 2.78 1.96
CA LYS A 153 24.81 2.82 0.70
C LYS A 153 25.26 1.45 0.17
N GLN A 154 25.29 0.40 1.01
CA GLN A 154 25.78 -0.93 0.58
C GLN A 154 24.66 -1.82 0.02
N ILE A 155 23.39 -1.41 0.20
CA ILE A 155 22.24 -2.17 -0.31
C ILE A 155 22.32 -2.32 -1.84
N TYR A 156 22.74 -1.27 -2.56
CA TYR A 156 22.97 -1.32 -4.00
C TYR A 156 24.01 -2.38 -4.41
N TRP A 157 25.14 -2.46 -3.71
CA TRP A 157 26.20 -3.44 -4.01
C TRP A 157 25.86 -4.89 -3.64
N THR A 158 24.77 -5.13 -2.91
CA THR A 158 24.37 -6.49 -2.49
C THR A 158 23.40 -7.14 -3.50
N LEU A 159 22.81 -6.35 -4.40
CA LEU A 159 21.89 -6.82 -5.44
C LEU A 159 22.58 -7.23 -6.75
N PHE A 160 23.84 -6.83 -6.92
CA PHE A 160 24.70 -7.18 -8.06
C PHE A 160 25.76 -8.19 -7.60
#